data_AF-A0AAD7ADD4-F1
#
_entry.id   AF-A0AAD7ADD4-F1
#
_cell.length_a   1.000
_cell.length_b   1.000
_cell.length_c   1.000
_cell.angle_alpha   90.00
_cell.angle_beta   90.00
_cell.angle_gamma   90.00
#
_symmetry.space_group_name_H-M   'P 1'
#
loop_
_entity.id
_entity.type
_entity.pdbx_description
1 polymer ?
#
loop_
_entity_poly.entity_id
_entity_poly.type
_entity_poly.pdbx_seq_one_letter_code
_entity_poly.pdbx_strand_id
1 'polypeptide(L)'
;MGTLAGHEFIVPTILELEPCVPLVYLLCDEDSRAISGATYALSQIARWPDGAHAILTANVLDHVLVLLESPSPTVRICTCEMVARLGEHEITAPAVLEFQPSARLVSFRLPGEPIGMTTTSEIWAPYASNLEKYPPRYPTSRGYVDLASRAGLLIRWETQYN
;
A
#
# COMPACT_ATOMS: atom_id res chain seq x y z
N MET A 1 -17.07 -10.00 -5.06
CA MET A 1 -16.98 -8.52 -4.99
C MET A 1 -15.60 -8.03 -5.43
N GLY A 2 -14.50 -8.44 -4.78
CA GLY A 2 -13.16 -7.90 -5.08
C GLY A 2 -12.73 -7.95 -6.55
N THR A 3 -12.99 -9.03 -7.28
CA THR A 3 -12.61 -9.16 -8.69
C THR A 3 -13.40 -8.26 -9.64
N LEU A 4 -14.66 -7.96 -9.30
CA LEU A 4 -15.52 -7.09 -10.11
C LEU A 4 -15.14 -5.60 -9.96
N ALA A 5 -14.70 -5.21 -8.76
CA ALA A 5 -14.18 -3.87 -8.50
C ALA A 5 -12.82 -3.59 -9.20
N GLY A 6 -12.21 -4.61 -9.82
CA GLY A 6 -10.98 -4.46 -10.60
C GLY A 6 -11.16 -3.86 -12.00
N HIS A 7 -12.40 -3.61 -12.43
CA HIS A 7 -12.73 -3.03 -13.73
C HIS A 7 -13.29 -1.61 -13.59
N GLU A 8 -12.61 -0.63 -14.20
CA GLU A 8 -12.91 0.80 -14.11
C GLU A 8 -14.37 1.15 -14.42
N PHE A 9 -14.96 0.51 -15.43
CA PHE A 9 -16.33 0.81 -15.88
C PHE A 9 -17.42 0.37 -14.89
N ILE A 10 -17.12 -0.50 -13.93
CA ILE A 10 -18.08 -1.00 -12.93
C ILE A 10 -18.02 -0.14 -11.66
N VAL A 11 -16.96 0.66 -11.48
CA VAL A 11 -16.71 1.44 -10.26
C VAL A 11 -17.85 2.41 -9.96
N PRO A 12 -18.37 3.20 -10.91
CA PRO A 12 -19.48 4.12 -10.61
C PRO A 12 -20.72 3.37 -10.09
N THR A 13 -21.09 2.27 -10.75
CA THR A 13 -22.24 1.43 -10.34
C THR A 13 -22.01 0.75 -8.99
N ILE A 14 -20.77 0.38 -8.67
CA ILE A 14 -20.43 -0.16 -7.35
C ILE A 14 -20.56 0.94 -6.29
N LEU A 15 -20.07 2.15 -6.55
CA LEU A 15 -20.10 3.25 -5.59
C LEU A 15 -21.51 3.79 -5.34
N GLU A 16 -22.42 3.71 -6.32
CA GLU A 16 -23.85 4.02 -6.16
C GLU A 16 -24.53 3.16 -5.08
N LEU A 17 -24.01 1.95 -4.82
CA LEU A 17 -24.52 1.06 -3.78
C LEU A 17 -23.94 1.36 -2.39
N GLU A 18 -23.10 2.39 -2.27
CA GLU A 18 -22.41 2.81 -1.05
C GLU A 18 -21.75 1.64 -0.26
N PRO A 19 -20.99 0.74 -0.93
CA PRO A 19 -20.49 -0.48 -0.30
C PRO A 19 -19.43 -0.21 0.76
N CYS A 20 -18.81 0.98 0.76
CA CYS A 20 -17.73 1.31 1.68
C CYS A 20 -18.20 1.32 3.14
N VAL A 21 -19.40 1.81 3.43
CA VAL A 21 -19.95 1.85 4.80
C VAL A 21 -20.11 0.45 5.42
N PRO A 22 -20.83 -0.50 4.79
CA PRO A 22 -20.95 -1.85 5.33
C PRO A 22 -19.62 -2.61 5.33
N LEU A 23 -18.73 -2.35 4.37
CA LEU A 23 -17.39 -2.95 4.38
C LEU A 23 -16.53 -2.44 5.53
N VAL A 24 -16.59 -1.14 5.86
CA VAL A 24 -15.92 -0.57 7.03
C VAL A 24 -16.51 -1.17 8.31
N TYR A 25 -17.82 -1.37 8.40
CA TYR A 25 -18.44 -2.03 9.55
C TYR A 25 -17.91 -3.46 9.76
N LEU A 26 -17.69 -4.22 8.68
CA LEU A 26 -17.11 -5.57 8.74
C LEU A 26 -15.64 -5.60 9.22
N LEU A 27 -14.95 -4.46 9.26
CA LEU A 27 -13.61 -4.39 9.86
C LEU A 27 -13.63 -4.54 11.38
N CYS A 28 -14.79 -4.37 12.01
CA CYS A 28 -15.01 -4.60 13.44
C CYS A 28 -15.50 -6.01 13.77
N ASP A 29 -15.61 -6.91 12.79
CA ASP A 29 -16.06 -8.28 13.01
C ASP A 29 -15.04 -9.10 13.82
N GLU A 30 -15.49 -10.16 14.50
CA GLU A 30 -14.62 -11.06 15.23
C GLU A 30 -14.00 -12.14 14.31
N ASP A 31 -14.66 -12.49 13.19
CA ASP A 31 -14.12 -13.43 12.22
C ASP A 31 -13.05 -12.76 11.35
N SER A 32 -11.81 -13.18 11.57
CA SER A 32 -10.65 -12.77 10.76
C SER A 32 -10.85 -12.94 9.24
N ARG A 33 -11.70 -13.87 8.79
CA ARG A 33 -12.04 -14.05 7.37
C ARG A 33 -12.93 -12.92 6.88
N ALA A 34 -13.94 -12.53 7.67
CA ALA A 34 -14.80 -11.38 7.35
C ALA A 34 -13.96 -10.11 7.25
N ILE A 35 -13.10 -9.86 8.23
CA ILE A 35 -12.15 -8.73 8.23
C ILE A 35 -11.28 -8.77 6.97
N SER A 36 -10.57 -9.87 6.71
CA SER A 36 -9.66 -9.97 5.56
C SER A 36 -10.39 -9.80 4.22
N GLY A 37 -11.61 -10.32 4.11
CA GLY A 37 -12.45 -10.18 2.91
C GLY A 37 -12.91 -8.74 2.70
N ALA A 38 -13.29 -8.06 3.78
CA ALA A 38 -13.66 -6.65 3.76
C ALA A 38 -12.46 -5.76 3.40
N THR A 39 -11.32 -5.95 4.06
CA THR A 39 -10.07 -5.23 3.77
C THR A 39 -9.61 -5.45 2.34
N TYR A 40 -9.70 -6.68 1.82
CA TYR A 40 -9.38 -6.97 0.43
C TYR A 40 -10.36 -6.30 -0.54
N ALA A 41 -11.67 -6.34 -0.27
CA ALA A 41 -12.66 -5.67 -1.11
C ALA A 41 -12.43 -4.15 -1.15
N LEU A 42 -12.18 -3.53 0.01
CA LEU A 42 -11.81 -2.12 0.12
C LEU A 42 -10.52 -1.82 -0.64
N SER A 43 -9.50 -2.68 -0.57
CA SER A 43 -8.27 -2.49 -1.34
C SER A 43 -8.55 -2.49 -2.84
N GLN A 44 -9.45 -3.33 -3.35
CA GLN A 44 -9.82 -3.33 -4.77
C GLN A 44 -10.57 -2.05 -5.18
N ILE A 45 -11.46 -1.54 -4.33
CA ILE A 45 -12.16 -0.27 -4.57
C ILE A 45 -11.16 0.90 -4.54
N ALA A 46 -10.20 0.88 -3.62
CA ALA A 46 -9.14 1.89 -3.48
C ALA A 46 -8.17 1.96 -4.68
N ARG A 47 -8.26 1.05 -5.66
CA ARG A 47 -7.47 1.15 -6.90
C ARG A 47 -7.83 2.38 -7.74
N TRP A 48 -9.02 2.93 -7.51
CA TRP A 48 -9.57 4.03 -8.29
C TRP A 48 -9.67 5.28 -7.41
N PRO A 49 -9.42 6.49 -7.94
CA PRO A 49 -9.45 7.72 -7.16
C PRO A 49 -10.78 7.95 -6.42
N ASP A 50 -11.91 7.78 -7.11
CA ASP A 50 -13.24 7.96 -6.52
C ASP A 50 -13.53 6.92 -5.45
N GLY A 51 -13.07 5.68 -5.66
CA GLY A 51 -13.19 4.60 -4.68
C GLY A 51 -12.34 4.87 -3.44
N ALA A 52 -11.09 5.30 -3.62
CA ALA A 52 -10.23 5.71 -2.51
C ALA A 52 -10.83 6.85 -1.70
N HIS A 53 -11.40 7.86 -2.38
CA HIS A 53 -12.11 8.96 -1.72
C HIS A 53 -13.32 8.46 -0.93
N ALA A 54 -14.16 7.60 -1.52
CA ALA A 54 -15.33 7.01 -0.86
C ALA A 54 -14.98 6.16 0.36
N ILE A 55 -13.82 5.50 0.36
CA ILE A 55 -13.32 4.74 1.50
C ILE A 55 -12.90 5.67 2.64
N LEU A 56 -12.23 6.79 2.33
CA LEU A 56 -11.86 7.78 3.34
C LEU A 56 -13.08 8.46 3.96
N THR A 57 -14.09 8.80 3.15
CA THR A 57 -15.34 9.40 3.67
C THR A 57 -16.12 8.43 4.54
N ALA A 58 -15.96 7.11 4.34
CA ALA A 58 -16.48 6.07 5.21
C ALA A 58 -15.68 5.88 6.52
N ASN A 59 -14.71 6.74 6.81
CA ASN A 59 -13.92 6.76 8.04
C ASN A 59 -13.10 5.48 8.31
N VAL A 60 -12.54 4.87 7.26
CA VAL A 60 -11.76 3.62 7.40
C VAL A 60 -10.53 3.78 8.30
N LEU A 61 -9.92 4.97 8.34
CA LEU A 61 -8.61 5.19 8.96
C LEU A 61 -8.60 4.86 10.46
N ASP A 62 -9.70 5.13 11.17
CA ASP A 62 -9.84 4.80 12.60
C ASP A 62 -9.65 3.30 12.88
N HIS A 63 -10.00 2.45 11.91
CA HIS A 63 -9.87 0.99 12.02
C HIS A 63 -8.50 0.49 11.58
N VAL A 64 -7.80 1.21 10.71
CA VAL A 64 -6.54 0.76 10.09
C VAL A 64 -5.47 0.49 11.14
N LEU A 65 -5.34 1.28 12.22
CA LEU A 65 -4.32 1.06 13.25
C LEU A 65 -4.50 -0.31 13.91
N VAL A 66 -5.74 -0.61 14.31
CA VAL A 66 -6.08 -1.87 14.98
C VAL A 66 -5.81 -3.05 14.04
N LEU A 67 -6.14 -2.91 12.76
CA LEU A 67 -5.95 -3.97 11.77
C LEU A 67 -4.47 -4.22 11.44
N LEU A 68 -3.65 -3.17 11.41
CA LEU A 68 -2.20 -3.28 11.26
C LEU A 68 -1.57 -4.06 12.42
N GLU A 69 -2.14 -3.98 13.62
CA GLU A 69 -1.71 -4.73 14.80
C GLU A 69 -2.40 -6.09 14.97
N SER A 70 -3.24 -6.49 14.00
CA SER A 70 -3.99 -7.75 14.06
C SER A 70 -3.05 -8.97 14.22
N PRO A 71 -3.39 -9.97 15.05
CA PRO A 71 -2.61 -11.19 15.13
C PRO A 71 -2.63 -12.00 13.82
N SER A 72 -3.64 -11.80 12.97
CA SER A 72 -3.78 -12.49 11.68
C SER A 72 -2.82 -11.89 10.62
N PRO A 73 -1.85 -12.66 10.10
CA PRO A 73 -0.96 -12.18 9.05
C PRO A 73 -1.70 -11.77 7.77
N THR A 74 -2.79 -12.46 7.44
CA THR A 74 -3.60 -12.15 6.26
C THR A 74 -4.27 -10.80 6.39
N VAL A 75 -4.90 -10.51 7.54
CA VAL A 75 -5.52 -9.20 7.81
C VAL A 75 -4.47 -8.10 7.68
N ARG A 76 -3.33 -8.28 8.34
CA ARG A 76 -2.20 -7.34 8.29
C ARG A 76 -1.74 -7.03 6.85
N ILE A 77 -1.50 -8.06 6.03
CA ILE A 77 -1.06 -7.88 4.62
C ILE A 77 -2.11 -7.13 3.82
N CYS A 78 -3.39 -7.51 3.91
CA CYS A 78 -4.46 -6.84 3.20
C CYS A 78 -4.60 -5.37 3.64
N THR A 79 -4.41 -5.09 4.93
CA THR A 79 -4.46 -3.72 5.45
C THR A 79 -3.30 -2.89 4.92
N CYS A 80 -2.08 -3.44 4.88
CA CYS A 80 -0.94 -2.75 4.26
C CYS A 80 -1.20 -2.45 2.78
N GLU A 81 -1.75 -3.40 2.03
CA GLU A 81 -2.09 -3.20 0.61
C GLU A 81 -3.17 -2.12 0.43
N MET A 82 -4.19 -2.11 1.28
CA MET A 82 -5.23 -1.08 1.27
C MET A 82 -4.64 0.31 1.55
N VAL A 83 -3.81 0.44 2.58
CA VAL A 83 -3.14 1.72 2.92
C VAL A 83 -2.24 2.20 1.80
N ALA A 84 -1.47 1.29 1.18
CA ALA A 84 -0.63 1.63 0.03
C ALA A 84 -1.47 2.21 -1.12
N ARG A 85 -2.58 1.56 -1.47
CA ARG A 85 -3.49 2.03 -2.53
C ARG A 85 -4.18 3.35 -2.20
N LEU A 86 -4.56 3.56 -0.95
CA LEU A 86 -5.06 4.87 -0.50
C LEU A 86 -3.95 5.95 -0.59
N GLY A 87 -2.69 5.58 -0.39
CA GLY A 87 -1.56 6.51 -0.53
C GLY A 87 -1.16 6.80 -1.99
N GLU A 88 -1.62 6.01 -2.96
CA GLU A 88 -1.29 6.19 -4.38
C GLU A 88 -2.02 7.38 -5.03
N HIS A 89 -3.18 7.78 -4.49
CA HIS A 89 -3.97 8.87 -5.06
C HIS A 89 -3.71 10.20 -4.36
N GLU A 90 -3.53 11.26 -5.14
CA GLU A 90 -3.22 12.61 -4.66
C GLU A 90 -4.26 13.16 -3.68
N ILE A 91 -5.54 12.80 -3.87
CA ILE A 91 -6.65 13.26 -3.02
C ILE A 91 -6.58 12.63 -1.62
N THR A 92 -6.12 11.38 -1.52
CA THR A 92 -6.17 10.59 -0.28
C THR A 92 -4.81 10.48 0.41
N ALA A 93 -3.71 10.72 -0.31
CA ALA A 93 -2.36 10.69 0.22
C ALA A 93 -2.14 11.62 1.44
N PRO A 94 -2.65 12.87 1.49
CA PRO A 94 -2.49 13.72 2.66
C PRO A 94 -3.07 13.09 3.94
N ALA A 95 -4.30 12.58 3.87
CA ALA A 95 -4.97 11.93 5.00
C ALA A 95 -4.21 10.66 5.45
N VAL A 96 -3.71 9.87 4.49
CA VAL A 96 -2.88 8.70 4.80
C VAL A 96 -1.56 9.10 5.45
N LEU A 97 -0.92 10.20 5.06
CA LEU A 97 0.33 10.67 5.65
C LEU A 97 0.13 11.24 7.05
N GLU A 98 -0.94 11.99 7.29
CA GLU A 98 -1.31 12.51 8.62
C GLU A 98 -1.52 11.40 9.63
N PHE A 99 -2.03 10.26 9.17
CA PHE A 99 -2.21 9.05 9.97
C PHE A 99 -0.90 8.33 10.34
N GLN A 100 0.24 8.75 9.80
CA GLN A 100 1.59 8.20 10.07
C GLN A 100 1.69 6.66 10.02
N PRO A 101 1.16 5.98 8.98
CA PRO A 101 1.22 4.53 8.86
C PRO A 101 2.67 4.02 8.79
N SER A 102 3.60 4.84 8.28
CA SER A 102 5.02 4.51 8.16
C SER A 102 5.68 4.17 9.51
N ALA A 103 5.33 4.85 10.60
CA ALA A 103 5.87 4.57 11.93
C ALA A 103 5.51 3.15 12.40
N ARG A 104 4.31 2.67 12.03
CA ARG A 104 3.82 1.33 12.37
C ARG A 104 4.26 0.27 11.34
N LEU A 105 4.36 0.64 10.07
CA LEU A 105 4.91 -0.23 9.02
C LEU A 105 6.41 -0.52 9.22
N VAL A 106 7.17 0.39 9.82
CA VAL A 106 8.56 0.11 10.23
C VAL A 106 8.62 -0.86 11.41
N SER A 107 7.59 -0.86 12.28
CA SER A 107 7.47 -1.83 13.37
C SER A 107 6.94 -3.21 12.93
N PHE A 108 6.52 -3.34 11.66
CA PHE A 108 6.03 -4.57 11.04
C PHE A 108 7.18 -5.55 10.80
N ARG A 109 7.64 -6.15 11.90
CA ARG A 109 8.65 -7.19 11.88
C ARG A 109 7.96 -8.54 11.65
N LEU A 110 8.29 -9.22 10.55
CA LEU A 110 7.79 -10.58 10.33
C LEU A 110 8.26 -11.47 11.51
N PRO A 111 7.37 -12.25 12.16
CA PRO A 111 7.77 -13.14 13.23
C PRO A 111 8.68 -14.23 12.66
N GLY A 112 9.96 -14.22 13.04
CA GLY A 112 10.94 -15.25 12.65
C GLY A 112 12.34 -14.76 12.28
N GLU A 113 12.58 -13.44 12.12
CA GLU A 113 13.93 -12.96 11.77
C GLU A 113 14.81 -12.67 13.01
N PRO A 114 16.04 -13.24 13.06
CA PRO A 114 16.95 -13.01 14.18
C PRO A 114 17.38 -11.54 14.27
N ILE A 115 17.68 -11.11 15.50
CA ILE A 115 18.24 -9.78 15.78
C ILE A 115 19.71 -9.78 15.35
N GLY A 116 19.94 -9.70 14.04
CA GLY A 116 21.23 -9.34 13.48
C GLY A 116 21.15 -7.90 13.03
N MET A 117 21.85 -6.99 13.72
CA MET A 117 22.14 -5.66 13.18
C MET A 117 22.82 -5.84 11.82
N THR A 118 22.08 -5.68 10.74
CA THR A 118 22.62 -5.67 9.38
C THR A 118 22.33 -4.29 8.81
N THR A 119 23.42 -3.57 8.62
CA THR A 119 23.48 -2.23 8.08
C THR A 119 22.75 -2.15 6.73
N THR A 120 22.17 -0.98 6.45
CA THR A 120 21.39 -0.62 5.25
C THR A 120 21.99 -1.02 3.91
N SER A 121 23.26 -1.41 3.83
CA SER A 121 23.92 -1.92 2.64
C SER A 121 23.50 -3.34 2.19
N GLU A 122 23.05 -4.20 3.11
CA GLU A 122 22.78 -5.62 2.77
C GLU A 122 21.37 -5.88 2.23
N ILE A 123 20.41 -5.00 2.53
CA ILE A 123 19.01 -5.13 2.10
C ILE A 123 18.84 -4.85 0.59
N TRP A 124 19.75 -4.07 -0.01
CA TRP A 124 19.63 -3.61 -1.40
C TRP A 124 20.38 -4.46 -2.43
N ALA A 125 21.32 -5.31 -2.00
CA ALA A 125 22.12 -6.15 -2.90
C ALA A 125 21.28 -7.14 -3.76
N PRO A 126 20.21 -7.77 -3.26
CA PRO A 126 19.34 -8.62 -4.09
C PRO A 126 18.33 -7.83 -4.94
N TYR A 127 18.08 -6.55 -4.64
CA TYR A 127 17.15 -5.71 -5.41
C TYR A 127 17.83 -5.05 -6.61
N ALA A 128 19.10 -4.63 -6.48
CA ALA A 128 19.88 -4.05 -7.57
C ALA A 128 20.04 -5.01 -8.76
N SER A 129 20.22 -6.31 -8.48
CA SER A 129 20.34 -7.37 -9.50
C SER A 129 19.02 -7.73 -10.19
N ASN A 130 17.87 -7.44 -9.57
CA ASN A 130 16.55 -7.67 -10.17
C ASN A 130 16.03 -6.50 -11.02
N LEU A 131 16.56 -5.28 -10.81
CA LEU A 131 16.23 -4.09 -11.61
C LEU A 131 16.72 -4.20 -13.06
N GLU A 132 17.82 -4.90 -13.31
CA GLU A 132 18.28 -5.22 -14.68
C GLU A 132 17.36 -6.21 -15.40
N LYS A 133 16.71 -7.11 -14.64
CA LYS A 133 15.87 -8.18 -15.19
C LYS A 133 14.41 -7.77 -15.39
N TYR A 134 13.93 -6.80 -14.61
CA TYR A 134 12.55 -6.30 -14.66
C TYR A 134 12.53 -4.76 -14.55
N PRO A 135 12.73 -4.03 -15.66
CA PRO A 135 12.57 -2.59 -15.62
C PRO A 135 11.11 -2.22 -15.26
N PRO A 136 10.89 -1.21 -14.41
CA PRO A 136 9.54 -0.78 -14.05
C PRO A 136 8.78 -0.33 -15.30
N ARG A 137 7.56 -0.84 -15.48
CA ARG A 137 6.72 -0.64 -16.68
C ARG A 137 5.94 0.68 -16.70
N TYR A 138 6.31 1.68 -15.90
CA TYR A 138 5.63 2.98 -15.88
C TYR A 138 6.62 4.13 -16.02
N PRO A 139 6.22 5.22 -16.72
CA PRO A 139 7.10 6.34 -16.98
C PRO A 139 7.43 7.05 -15.66
N THR A 140 8.72 7.23 -15.44
CA THR A 140 9.32 7.85 -14.26
C THR A 140 8.82 9.28 -14.09
N SER A 141 7.91 9.50 -13.15
CA SER A 141 7.73 10.82 -12.55
C SER A 141 8.98 11.14 -11.72
N ARG A 142 9.49 12.36 -11.89
CA ARG A 142 10.77 12.91 -11.40
C ARG A 142 11.12 12.73 -9.91
N GLY A 143 10.24 12.14 -9.09
CA GLY A 143 10.42 12.02 -7.64
C GLY A 143 11.39 10.93 -7.17
N TYR A 144 11.66 9.89 -7.98
CA TYR A 144 12.53 8.79 -7.54
C TYR A 144 14.04 9.11 -7.59
N VAL A 145 14.43 10.10 -8.40
CA VAL A 145 15.85 10.48 -8.55
C VAL A 145 16.39 11.12 -7.26
N ASP A 146 15.52 11.77 -6.49
CA ASP A 146 15.93 12.50 -5.29
C ASP A 146 16.24 11.59 -4.09
N LEU A 147 15.51 10.47 -3.98
CA LEU A 147 15.77 9.43 -2.96
C LEU A 147 17.05 8.65 -3.24
N ALA A 148 17.35 8.35 -4.52
CA ALA A 148 18.58 7.69 -4.92
C ALA A 148 19.81 8.59 -4.71
N SER A 149 19.68 9.90 -4.97
CA SER A 149 20.75 10.88 -4.69
C SER A 149 21.05 11.04 -3.20
N ARG A 150 20.02 11.00 -2.32
CA ARG A 150 20.24 11.06 -0.86
C ARG A 150 20.82 9.77 -0.26
N ALA A 151 20.66 8.63 -0.94
CA ALA A 151 21.19 7.34 -0.51
C ALA A 151 22.65 7.07 -0.94
N GLY A 152 23.33 8.02 -1.59
CA GLY A 152 24.75 7.89 -1.97
C GLY A 152 25.03 6.86 -3.07
N LEU A 153 24.01 6.43 -3.82
CA LEU A 153 24.14 5.47 -4.92
C LEU A 153 24.16 6.20 -6.26
N LEU A 154 25.24 6.94 -6.52
CA LEU A 154 25.55 7.41 -7.88
C LEU A 154 26.40 6.35 -8.59
N ILE A 155 25.76 5.46 -9.35
CA ILE A 155 26.43 4.84 -10.49
C ILE A 155 26.50 5.94 -11.56
N ARG A 156 27.71 6.44 -11.82
CA ARG A 156 27.98 7.35 -12.94
C ARG A 156 27.53 6.67 -14.24
N TRP A 157 26.44 7.14 -14.82
CA TRP A 157 26.18 6.97 -16.23
C TRP A 157 26.85 8.14 -16.96
N GLU A 158 28.16 8.04 -17.16
CA GLU A 158 28.82 8.86 -18.17
C GLU A 158 28.40 8.33 -19.55
N THR A 159 27.58 9.13 -20.22
CA THR A 159 27.21 9.01 -21.63
C THR A 159 28.47 8.93 -22.49
N GLN A 160 28.80 7.74 -22.99
CA GLN A 160 29.58 7.60 -24.22
C GLN A 160 28.63 7.67 -25.41
N TYR A 161 28.40 8.89 -25.89
CA TYR A 161 28.10 9.14 -27.30
C TYR A 161 29.14 10.14 -27.81
N ASN A 162 30.25 9.58 -28.30
CA ASN A 162 30.97 10.01 -29.50
C ASN A 162 31.99 8.95 -29.88
#